data_AF-R7TIN5-F1
#
_entry.id   AF-R7TIN5-F1
#
_cell.length_a   1.000
_cell.length_b   1.000
_cell.length_c   1.000
_cell.angle_alpha   90.00
_cell.angle_beta   90.00
_cell.angle_gamma   90.00
#
_symmetry.space_group_name_H-M   'P 1'
#
loop_
_entity.id
_entity.type
_entity.pdbx_description
1 polymer ?
#
loop_
_entity_poly.entity_id
_entity_poly.type
_entity_poly.pdbx_seq_one_letter_code
_entity_poly.pdbx_strand_id
1 'polypeptide(L)'
;MSKIFTSRGIAALTQSLTTKSFTAHEIVNTLQKKFEQNLISEPLSSAEFIVAHACGEKTYHRVDPDRSLSPEAMKGIRHMQERRLRSEPIQYIVGDWDFMHLTLLMRPPVFIPRPETEELVNLILSKPGAESSRKFVEVGCGSGAISLSLLTLLPQCKAIALDRNLAACQLTEENARLIGVTDRIEILNHQLQSGGVLPTCTPVDFIVSNPPYIPSDEMEFLDPDIKHHEDLLALEGGPDGLDVIRVILNKSREFLKPGGFIWLEVDSSHAELLKIIVEKERSLDLEFIKSYNDFRNL
;
A
#
# COMPACT_ATOMS: atom_id res chain seq x y z
N MET A 1 85.04 12.26 23.92
CA MET A 1 83.90 12.22 24.86
C MET A 1 82.82 13.14 24.34
N SER A 2 81.64 12.62 24.05
CA SER A 2 80.53 13.39 23.48
C SER A 2 79.26 13.03 24.23
N LYS A 3 78.56 14.03 24.79
CA LYS A 3 77.32 13.87 25.57
C LYS A 3 76.12 14.32 24.73
N ILE A 4 75.04 13.55 24.78
CA ILE A 4 73.73 13.84 24.17
C ILE A 4 72.68 13.88 25.30
N PHE A 5 71.74 14.82 25.20
CA PHE A 5 70.53 14.88 26.03
C PHE A 5 69.30 14.67 25.15
N THR A 6 68.34 13.85 25.60
CA THR A 6 67.02 13.65 24.95
C THR A 6 65.92 13.66 26.01
N SER A 7 64.81 14.35 25.74
CA SER A 7 63.63 14.41 26.61
C SER A 7 62.60 13.33 26.25
N ARG A 8 61.86 12.83 27.25
CA ARG A 8 60.79 11.84 27.10
C ARG A 8 59.53 12.48 26.50
N GLY A 9 59.14 12.04 25.30
CA GLY A 9 57.76 12.13 24.84
C GLY A 9 56.92 11.03 25.48
N ILE A 10 55.82 11.42 26.12
CA ILE A 10 54.84 10.56 26.78
C ILE A 10 54.38 9.47 25.80
N ALA A 11 54.57 8.21 26.17
CA ALA A 11 54.03 7.07 25.45
C ALA A 11 52.50 7.19 25.40
N ALA A 12 51.97 6.98 24.19
CA ALA A 12 50.58 7.14 23.81
C ALA A 12 49.58 6.63 24.87
N LEU A 13 48.75 7.55 25.37
CA LEU A 13 47.39 7.22 25.78
C LEU A 13 46.66 6.72 24.53
N THR A 14 46.66 5.41 24.30
CA THR A 14 45.63 4.77 23.49
C THR A 14 44.30 5.00 24.19
N GLN A 15 43.61 6.08 23.82
CA GLN A 15 42.19 6.22 24.03
C GLN A 15 41.52 5.01 23.39
N SER A 16 41.09 4.08 24.22
CA SER A 16 39.99 3.19 23.90
C SER A 16 38.79 4.08 23.59
N LEU A 17 38.60 4.40 22.30
CA LEU A 17 37.33 4.92 21.80
C LEU A 17 36.32 3.79 21.97
N THR A 18 35.72 3.70 23.14
CA THR A 18 34.49 2.96 23.33
C THR A 18 33.46 3.64 22.43
N THR A 19 33.24 3.09 21.24
CA THR A 19 32.07 3.43 20.44
C THR A 19 30.87 3.15 21.32
N LYS A 20 30.25 4.21 21.85
CA LYS A 20 29.04 4.10 22.67
C LYS A 20 28.02 3.30 21.85
N SER A 21 27.77 2.07 22.25
CA SER A 21 26.75 1.23 21.64
C SER A 21 25.41 1.72 22.16
N PHE A 22 24.52 2.11 21.24
CA PHE A 22 23.15 2.47 21.58
C PHE A 22 22.26 1.23 21.47
N THR A 23 21.32 1.11 22.39
CA THR A 23 20.32 0.03 22.33
C THR A 23 19.22 0.36 21.32
N ALA A 24 18.48 -0.65 20.86
CA ALA A 24 17.34 -0.47 19.98
C ALA A 24 16.33 0.55 20.55
N HIS A 25 16.02 0.46 21.84
CA HIS A 25 15.11 1.37 22.52
C HIS A 25 15.62 2.82 22.57
N GLU A 26 16.91 3.03 22.85
CA GLU A 26 17.50 4.37 22.82
C GLU A 26 17.41 5.00 21.44
N ILE A 27 17.57 4.21 20.38
CA ILE A 27 17.45 4.69 18.99
C ILE A 27 16.00 5.01 18.63
N VAL A 28 15.02 4.16 18.99
CA VAL A 28 13.60 4.48 18.78
C VAL A 28 13.25 5.81 19.44
N ASN A 29 13.60 6.01 20.71
CA ASN A 29 13.33 7.24 21.44
C ASN A 29 14.01 8.47 20.80
N THR A 30 15.22 8.29 20.25
CA THR A 30 15.95 9.36 19.56
C THR A 30 15.29 9.74 18.24
N LEU A 31 14.88 8.74 17.45
CA LEU A 31 14.19 8.96 16.17
C LEU A 31 12.81 9.58 16.39
N GLN A 32 12.02 9.07 17.33
CA GLN A 32 10.70 9.59 17.67
C GLN A 32 10.78 11.09 17.97
N LYS A 33 11.64 11.49 18.92
CA LYS A 33 11.83 12.91 19.27
C LYS A 33 12.23 13.76 18.07
N LYS A 34 13.08 13.22 17.19
CA LYS A 34 13.52 13.92 15.99
C LYS A 34 12.37 14.10 15.01
N PHE A 35 11.54 13.09 14.81
CA PHE A 35 10.36 13.16 13.94
C PHE A 35 9.31 14.12 14.50
N GLU A 36 9.04 14.08 15.82
CA GLU A 36 8.16 15.05 16.49
C GLU A 36 8.63 16.50 16.30
N GLN A 37 9.93 16.76 16.50
CA GLN A 37 10.53 18.10 16.32
C GLN A 37 10.45 18.62 14.88
N ASN A 38 10.34 17.72 13.90
CA ASN A 38 10.22 18.07 12.49
C ASN A 38 8.79 17.91 11.96
N LEU A 39 7.79 17.76 12.86
CA LEU A 39 6.37 17.64 12.53
C LEU A 39 6.06 16.50 11.55
N ILE A 40 6.83 15.41 11.63
CA ILE A 40 6.63 14.22 10.83
C ILE A 40 5.46 13.42 11.40
N SER A 41 4.53 13.00 10.54
CA SER A 41 3.38 12.18 10.88
C SER A 41 3.80 10.81 11.45
N GLU A 42 3.00 10.28 12.39
CA GLU A 42 3.22 8.97 13.04
C GLU A 42 4.67 8.75 13.54
N PRO A 43 5.20 9.65 14.40
CA PRO A 43 6.63 9.67 14.71
C PRO A 43 7.12 8.42 15.45
N LEU A 44 6.34 7.90 16.41
CA LEU A 44 6.70 6.68 17.15
C LEU A 44 6.68 5.46 16.22
N SER A 45 5.56 5.24 15.52
CA SER A 45 5.41 4.11 14.58
C SER A 45 6.50 4.13 13.50
N SER A 46 6.81 5.30 12.93
CA SER A 46 7.92 5.47 11.98
C SER A 46 9.27 5.04 12.57
N ALA A 47 9.57 5.43 13.81
CA ALA A 47 10.81 5.06 14.49
C ALA A 47 10.90 3.56 14.76
N GLU A 48 9.80 2.95 15.21
CA GLU A 48 9.69 1.52 15.48
C GLU A 48 9.92 0.69 14.21
N PHE A 49 9.27 1.05 13.08
CA PHE A 49 9.48 0.36 11.81
C PHE A 49 10.91 0.48 11.29
N ILE A 50 11.53 1.65 11.37
CA ILE A 50 12.93 1.86 10.96
C ILE A 50 13.88 0.96 11.76
N VAL A 51 13.71 0.89 13.08
CA VAL A 51 14.57 0.08 13.95
C VAL A 51 14.30 -1.41 13.77
N ALA A 52 13.04 -1.82 13.64
CA ALA A 52 12.67 -3.21 13.35
C ALA A 52 13.30 -3.69 12.04
N HIS A 53 13.12 -2.93 10.95
CA HIS A 53 13.65 -3.26 9.64
C HIS A 53 15.19 -3.37 9.68
N ALA A 54 15.88 -2.42 10.32
CA ALA A 54 17.33 -2.47 10.48
C ALA A 54 17.82 -3.66 11.31
N CYS A 55 16.97 -4.22 12.16
CA CYS A 55 17.23 -5.42 12.95
C CYS A 55 16.89 -6.74 12.22
N GLY A 56 16.30 -6.65 11.02
CA GLY A 56 15.81 -7.80 10.25
C GLY A 56 14.44 -8.32 10.71
N GLU A 57 13.70 -7.52 11.48
CA GLU A 57 12.36 -7.87 11.98
C GLU A 57 11.30 -6.98 11.31
N LYS A 58 10.08 -7.49 11.16
CA LYS A 58 8.96 -6.69 10.62
C LYS A 58 8.37 -5.70 11.60
N THR A 59 8.39 -6.06 12.87
CA THR A 59 7.67 -5.36 13.92
C THR A 59 8.57 -5.18 15.14
N TYR A 60 8.53 -3.99 15.73
CA TYR A 60 9.43 -3.64 16.83
C TYR A 60 9.26 -4.53 18.08
N HIS A 61 8.06 -5.07 18.34
CA HIS A 61 7.83 -5.99 19.46
C HIS A 61 8.66 -7.29 19.40
N ARG A 62 9.24 -7.63 18.25
CA ARG A 62 10.14 -8.78 18.06
C ARG A 62 11.61 -8.43 18.27
N VAL A 63 11.92 -7.15 18.43
CA VAL A 63 13.27 -6.66 18.70
C VAL A 63 13.46 -6.60 20.21
N ASP A 64 14.52 -7.22 20.71
CA ASP A 64 14.97 -7.02 22.09
C ASP A 64 15.33 -5.53 22.30
N PRO A 65 14.62 -4.79 23.19
CA PRO A 65 14.86 -3.36 23.40
C PRO A 65 16.29 -3.03 23.84
N ASP A 66 16.98 -3.97 24.50
CA ASP A 66 18.35 -3.82 24.98
C ASP A 66 19.40 -4.27 23.95
N ARG A 67 18.97 -4.76 22.78
CA ARG A 67 19.84 -5.18 21.69
C ARG A 67 20.74 -4.03 21.25
N SER A 68 22.05 -4.24 21.35
CA SER A 68 23.06 -3.39 20.72
C SER A 68 22.97 -3.45 19.19
N LEU A 69 22.96 -2.29 18.54
CA LEU A 69 22.91 -2.21 17.08
C LEU A 69 24.32 -2.20 16.46
N SER A 70 24.49 -2.95 15.37
CA SER A 70 25.76 -2.96 14.64
C SER A 70 25.99 -1.65 13.88
N PRO A 71 27.25 -1.33 13.50
CA PRO A 71 27.54 -0.17 12.65
C PRO A 71 26.76 -0.17 11.33
N GLU A 72 26.52 -1.34 10.74
CA GLU A 72 25.75 -1.53 9.51
C GLU A 72 24.27 -1.20 9.73
N ALA A 73 23.66 -1.73 10.79
CA ALA A 73 22.28 -1.41 11.16
C ALA A 73 22.11 0.10 11.40
N MET A 74 23.04 0.71 12.14
CA MET A 74 23.07 2.16 12.38
C MET A 74 23.22 2.97 11.09
N LYS A 75 23.95 2.48 10.09
CA LYS A 75 24.04 3.11 8.77
C LYS A 75 22.71 3.03 8.02
N GLY A 76 22.04 1.87 8.05
CA GLY A 76 20.70 1.70 7.48
C GLY A 76 19.67 2.62 8.12
N ILE A 77 19.67 2.71 9.46
CA ILE A 77 18.79 3.60 10.22
C ILE A 77 19.00 5.05 9.82
N ARG A 78 20.25 5.52 9.72
CA ARG A 78 20.52 6.90 9.29
C ARG A 78 19.97 7.20 7.90
N HIS A 79 20.13 6.26 6.97
CA HIS A 79 19.59 6.41 5.61
C HIS A 79 18.06 6.49 5.61
N MET A 80 17.38 5.59 6.32
CA MET A 80 15.92 5.59 6.44
C MET A 80 15.39 6.85 7.15
N GLN A 81 16.07 7.30 8.20
CA GLN A 81 15.75 8.54 8.90
C GLN A 81 15.84 9.75 7.97
N GLU A 82 16.88 9.84 7.13
CA GLU A 82 17.02 10.95 6.17
C GLU A 82 15.89 10.99 5.13
N ARG A 83 15.39 9.83 4.72
CA ARG A 83 14.20 9.72 3.85
C ARG A 83 12.94 10.14 4.59
N ARG A 84 12.73 9.63 5.81
CA ARG A 84 11.54 9.96 6.63
C ARG A 84 11.47 11.45 6.98
N LEU A 85 12.60 12.10 7.20
CA LEU A 85 12.67 13.56 7.44
C LEU A 85 12.31 14.40 6.21
N ARG A 86 12.20 13.81 5.02
CA ARG A 86 11.65 14.43 3.80
C ARG A 86 10.18 14.05 3.59
N SER A 87 9.53 13.62 4.68
CA SER A 87 8.16 13.13 4.68
C SER A 87 7.87 11.91 3.81
N GLU A 88 8.89 11.19 3.33
CA GLU A 88 8.65 9.99 2.54
C GLU A 88 7.87 8.95 3.39
N PRO A 89 6.79 8.33 2.86
CA PRO A 89 6.00 7.34 3.58
C PRO A 89 6.86 6.18 4.11
N ILE A 90 6.61 5.76 5.35
CA ILE A 90 7.39 4.71 6.00
C ILE A 90 7.39 3.41 5.18
N GLN A 91 6.28 3.10 4.54
CA GLN A 91 6.06 1.92 3.69
C GLN A 91 7.03 1.87 2.51
N TYR A 92 7.31 3.01 1.86
CA TYR A 92 8.31 3.10 0.79
C TYR A 92 9.74 3.09 1.33
N ILE A 93 9.94 3.55 2.56
CA ILE A 93 11.24 3.56 3.21
C ILE A 93 11.67 2.14 3.57
N VAL A 94 10.79 1.37 4.21
CA VAL A 94 11.05 -0.04 4.55
C VAL A 94 10.96 -0.95 3.31
N GLY A 95 10.12 -0.59 2.33
CA GLY A 95 10.03 -1.26 1.04
C GLY A 95 9.03 -2.42 0.98
N ASP A 96 8.36 -2.73 2.08
CA ASP A 96 7.27 -3.69 2.16
C ASP A 96 6.22 -3.27 3.19
N TRP A 97 5.00 -3.77 3.05
CA TRP A 97 3.89 -3.47 3.94
C TRP A 97 2.94 -4.66 4.07
N ASP A 98 2.40 -4.83 5.27
CA ASP A 98 1.42 -5.88 5.52
C ASP A 98 0.03 -5.42 5.05
N PHE A 99 -0.67 -6.32 4.36
CA PHE A 99 -2.05 -6.17 3.95
C PHE A 99 -2.73 -7.53 4.05
N MET A 100 -3.83 -7.60 4.81
CA MET A 100 -4.46 -8.86 5.19
C MET A 100 -3.46 -9.80 5.89
N HIS A 101 -3.14 -10.94 5.27
CA HIS A 101 -2.17 -11.93 5.76
C HIS A 101 -0.91 -11.96 4.89
N LEU A 102 -0.79 -11.00 3.96
CA LEU A 102 0.29 -10.88 3.00
C LEU A 102 1.25 -9.77 3.41
N THR A 103 2.48 -9.89 2.93
CA THR A 103 3.44 -8.80 2.95
C THR A 103 3.78 -8.48 1.51
N LEU A 104 3.43 -7.27 1.11
CA LEU A 104 3.56 -6.78 -0.25
C LEU A 104 4.77 -5.86 -0.34
N LEU A 105 5.57 -6.00 -1.38
CA LEU A 105 6.55 -4.98 -1.73
C LEU A 105 5.83 -3.66 -2.00
N MET A 106 6.43 -2.58 -1.53
CA MET A 106 5.93 -1.21 -1.68
C MET A 106 7.02 -0.30 -2.24
N ARG A 107 6.66 0.51 -3.25
CA ARG A 107 7.55 1.54 -3.81
C ARG A 107 6.74 2.60 -4.56
N PRO A 108 7.21 3.86 -4.61
CA PRO A 108 6.58 4.88 -5.41
C PRO A 108 6.69 4.55 -6.90
N PRO A 109 5.74 5.01 -7.74
CA PRO A 109 4.61 5.86 -7.36
C PRO A 109 3.37 5.05 -6.88
N VAL A 110 3.47 3.74 -6.65
CA VAL A 110 2.28 2.88 -6.46
C VAL A 110 1.57 3.15 -5.14
N PHE A 111 0.27 3.43 -5.20
CA PHE A 111 -0.61 3.69 -4.04
C PHE A 111 -0.40 2.67 -2.90
N ILE A 112 -0.30 3.19 -1.67
CA ILE A 112 -0.13 2.36 -0.48
C ILE A 112 -1.50 1.87 -0.01
N PRO A 113 -1.77 0.54 0.00
CA PRO A 113 -3.06 -0.01 0.42
C PRO A 113 -3.45 0.48 1.82
N ARG A 114 -4.74 0.78 1.99
CA ARG A 114 -5.29 1.29 3.25
C ARG A 114 -5.93 0.15 4.06
N PRO A 115 -5.91 0.21 5.40
CA PRO A 115 -6.60 -0.78 6.25
C PRO A 115 -8.08 -0.96 5.90
N GLU A 116 -8.74 0.13 5.50
CA GLU A 116 -10.13 0.16 5.07
C GLU A 116 -10.40 -0.80 3.88
N THR A 117 -9.42 -0.92 2.97
CA THR A 117 -9.50 -1.84 1.82
C THR A 117 -9.47 -3.32 2.24
N GLU A 118 -8.97 -3.66 3.42
CA GLU A 118 -9.05 -5.03 3.95
C GLU A 118 -10.51 -5.45 4.22
N GLU A 119 -11.37 -4.49 4.59
CA GLU A 119 -12.80 -4.75 4.79
C GLU A 119 -13.48 -5.14 3.48
N LEU A 120 -13.13 -4.49 2.37
CA LEU A 120 -13.64 -4.83 1.05
C LEU A 120 -13.33 -6.30 0.71
N VAL A 121 -12.10 -6.74 0.97
CA VAL A 121 -11.69 -8.14 0.80
C VAL A 121 -12.53 -9.06 1.68
N ASN A 122 -12.69 -8.73 2.97
CA ASN A 122 -13.48 -9.52 3.92
C ASN A 122 -14.96 -9.61 3.52
N LEU A 123 -15.55 -8.53 3.01
CA LEU A 123 -16.94 -8.51 2.52
C LEU A 123 -17.13 -9.48 1.34
N ILE A 124 -16.18 -9.49 0.39
CA ILE A 124 -16.18 -10.42 -0.75
C ILE A 124 -16.11 -11.88 -0.26
N LEU A 125 -15.22 -12.17 0.69
CA LEU A 125 -15.04 -13.52 1.27
C LEU A 125 -16.28 -13.98 2.06
N SER A 126 -17.00 -13.06 2.68
CA SER A 126 -18.22 -13.38 3.45
C SER A 126 -19.40 -13.81 2.57
N LYS A 127 -19.34 -13.53 1.25
CA LYS A 127 -20.43 -13.83 0.34
C LYS A 127 -20.58 -15.35 0.17
N PRO A 128 -21.77 -15.94 0.37
CA PRO A 128 -21.99 -17.36 0.16
C PRO A 128 -21.49 -17.85 -1.21
N GLY A 129 -20.77 -18.97 -1.18
CA GLY A 129 -20.13 -19.55 -2.36
C GLY A 129 -18.83 -18.87 -2.81
N ALA A 130 -18.25 -17.94 -2.04
CA ALA A 130 -16.91 -17.36 -2.30
C ALA A 130 -15.87 -18.40 -2.70
N GLU A 131 -15.90 -19.56 -2.04
CA GLU A 131 -15.05 -20.75 -2.26
C GLU A 131 -15.20 -21.40 -3.66
N SER A 132 -16.29 -21.13 -4.39
CA SER A 132 -16.50 -21.71 -5.73
C SER A 132 -15.49 -21.17 -6.73
N SER A 133 -15.13 -21.98 -7.74
CA SER A 133 -14.26 -21.54 -8.84
C SER A 133 -14.87 -20.32 -9.53
N ARG A 134 -14.26 -19.14 -9.30
CA ARG A 134 -14.70 -17.86 -9.84
C ARG A 134 -13.59 -17.19 -10.63
N LYS A 135 -13.98 -16.43 -11.63
CA LYS A 135 -13.10 -15.49 -12.32
C LYS A 135 -13.51 -14.07 -11.90
N PHE A 136 -12.56 -13.21 -11.59
CA PHE A 136 -12.85 -11.81 -11.29
C PHE A 136 -11.91 -10.84 -11.99
N VAL A 137 -12.33 -9.59 -12.09
CA VAL A 137 -11.50 -8.47 -12.56
C VAL A 137 -11.28 -7.52 -11.40
N GLU A 138 -10.03 -7.12 -11.18
CA GLU A 138 -9.68 -5.94 -10.39
C GLU A 138 -9.35 -4.77 -11.31
N VAL A 139 -9.97 -3.61 -11.10
CA VAL A 139 -9.67 -2.37 -11.82
C VAL A 139 -8.88 -1.44 -10.91
N GLY A 140 -7.66 -1.08 -11.33
CA GLY A 140 -6.71 -0.29 -10.52
C GLY A 140 -6.00 -1.14 -9.48
N CYS A 141 -5.26 -2.17 -9.92
CA CYS A 141 -4.71 -3.17 -9.00
C CYS A 141 -3.57 -2.67 -8.10
N GLY A 142 -2.90 -1.55 -8.44
CA GLY A 142 -1.87 -0.97 -7.57
C GLY A 142 -0.74 -1.95 -7.24
N SER A 143 -0.56 -2.26 -5.96
CA SER A 143 0.42 -3.26 -5.49
C SER A 143 -0.06 -4.71 -5.59
N GLY A 144 -1.31 -4.93 -6.03
CA GLY A 144 -1.98 -6.23 -6.09
C GLY A 144 -2.72 -6.59 -4.80
N ALA A 145 -2.89 -5.65 -3.87
CA ALA A 145 -3.37 -5.93 -2.51
C ALA A 145 -4.67 -6.75 -2.47
N ILE A 146 -5.68 -6.34 -3.23
CA ILE A 146 -6.98 -7.02 -3.28
C ILE A 146 -6.85 -8.36 -4.02
N SER A 147 -6.40 -8.35 -5.29
CA SER A 147 -6.32 -9.57 -6.10
C SER A 147 -5.49 -10.66 -5.44
N LEU A 148 -4.30 -10.31 -4.92
CA LEU A 148 -3.39 -11.30 -4.35
C LEU A 148 -3.96 -11.88 -3.06
N SER A 149 -4.61 -11.06 -2.21
CA SER A 149 -5.31 -11.54 -1.01
C SER A 149 -6.47 -12.47 -1.33
N LEU A 150 -7.28 -12.12 -2.33
CA LEU A 150 -8.39 -12.97 -2.77
C LEU A 150 -7.88 -14.28 -3.38
N LEU A 151 -6.79 -14.26 -4.15
CA LEU A 151 -6.24 -15.46 -4.75
C LEU A 151 -5.66 -16.41 -3.69
N THR A 152 -4.99 -15.92 -2.65
CA THR A 152 -4.48 -16.79 -1.59
C THR A 152 -5.59 -17.40 -0.74
N LEU A 153 -6.66 -16.63 -0.47
CA LEU A 153 -7.80 -17.09 0.35
C LEU A 153 -8.84 -17.89 -0.43
N LEU A 154 -8.89 -17.74 -1.76
CA LEU A 154 -9.78 -18.47 -2.67
C LEU A 154 -8.95 -19.26 -3.69
N PRO A 155 -8.47 -20.47 -3.36
CA PRO A 155 -7.52 -21.23 -4.18
C PRO A 155 -8.05 -21.59 -5.58
N GLN A 156 -9.38 -21.66 -5.74
CA GLN A 156 -10.04 -21.98 -7.01
C GLN A 156 -10.31 -20.75 -7.89
N CYS A 157 -10.02 -19.55 -7.41
CA CYS A 157 -10.25 -18.33 -8.16
C CYS A 157 -9.12 -18.01 -9.16
N LYS A 158 -9.49 -17.32 -10.23
CA LYS A 158 -8.58 -16.65 -11.17
C LYS A 158 -8.91 -15.18 -11.26
N ALA A 159 -7.89 -14.35 -11.42
CA ALA A 159 -8.01 -12.90 -11.47
C ALA A 159 -7.49 -12.36 -12.80
N ILE A 160 -8.06 -11.24 -13.21
CA ILE A 160 -7.47 -10.32 -14.17
C ILE A 160 -7.28 -9.00 -13.43
N ALA A 161 -6.04 -8.53 -13.32
CA ALA A 161 -5.70 -7.29 -12.66
C ALA A 161 -5.35 -6.24 -13.72
N LEU A 162 -6.09 -5.15 -13.74
CA LEU A 162 -5.90 -4.04 -14.68
C LEU A 162 -5.32 -2.86 -13.94
N ASP A 163 -4.31 -2.22 -14.52
CA ASP A 163 -3.87 -0.91 -14.06
C ASP A 163 -3.38 -0.07 -15.24
N ARG A 164 -3.69 1.24 -15.22
CA ARG A 164 -3.16 2.19 -16.22
C ARG A 164 -1.68 2.48 -15.98
N ASN A 165 -1.21 2.37 -14.74
CA ASN A 165 0.16 2.65 -14.34
C ASN A 165 1.02 1.39 -14.54
N LEU A 166 2.02 1.49 -15.42
CA LEU A 166 2.92 0.37 -15.71
C LEU A 166 3.72 -0.06 -14.46
N ALA A 167 4.08 0.90 -13.58
CA ALA A 167 4.80 0.59 -12.35
C ALA A 167 3.93 -0.23 -11.37
N ALA A 168 2.62 0.03 -11.32
CA ALA A 168 1.66 -0.75 -10.54
C ALA A 168 1.55 -2.19 -11.09
N CYS A 169 1.44 -2.34 -12.41
CA CYS A 169 1.42 -3.68 -13.04
C CYS A 169 2.70 -4.47 -12.71
N GLN A 170 3.87 -3.84 -12.83
CA GLN A 170 5.15 -4.47 -12.50
C GLN A 170 5.25 -4.86 -11.02
N LEU A 171 4.80 -3.98 -10.12
CA LEU A 171 4.80 -4.27 -8.68
C LEU A 171 3.83 -5.41 -8.33
N THR A 172 2.64 -5.42 -8.92
CA THR A 172 1.67 -6.51 -8.80
C THR A 172 2.27 -7.84 -9.28
N GLU A 173 3.03 -7.83 -10.39
CA GLU A 173 3.69 -9.03 -10.92
C GLU A 173 4.79 -9.54 -9.99
N GLU A 174 5.61 -8.65 -9.45
CA GLU A 174 6.63 -8.98 -8.45
C GLU A 174 6.01 -9.58 -7.18
N ASN A 175 4.95 -8.97 -6.66
CA ASN A 175 4.22 -9.49 -5.49
C ASN A 175 3.55 -10.83 -5.79
N ALA A 176 2.95 -11.00 -6.97
CA ALA A 176 2.36 -12.27 -7.40
C ALA A 176 3.39 -13.41 -7.45
N ARG A 177 4.61 -13.12 -7.90
CA ARG A 177 5.73 -14.08 -7.90
C ARG A 177 6.14 -14.47 -6.49
N LEU A 178 6.31 -13.49 -5.59
CA LEU A 178 6.71 -13.75 -4.20
C LEU A 178 5.66 -14.56 -3.44
N ILE A 179 4.37 -14.31 -3.71
CA ILE A 179 3.25 -14.99 -3.06
C ILE A 179 2.95 -16.35 -3.70
N GLY A 180 3.37 -16.57 -4.95
CA GLY A 180 3.22 -17.85 -5.65
C GLY A 180 1.85 -18.04 -6.30
N VAL A 181 1.26 -16.97 -6.85
CA VAL A 181 -0.07 -17.00 -7.49
C VAL A 181 -0.08 -16.58 -8.97
N THR A 182 1.09 -16.49 -9.60
CA THR A 182 1.26 -16.08 -11.01
C THR A 182 0.42 -16.87 -11.99
N ASP A 183 0.21 -18.17 -11.77
CA ASP A 183 -0.56 -19.03 -12.68
C ASP A 183 -2.07 -18.76 -12.64
N ARG A 184 -2.51 -17.90 -11.72
CA ARG A 184 -3.93 -17.59 -11.48
C ARG A 184 -4.27 -16.11 -11.65
N ILE A 185 -3.29 -15.27 -12.00
CA ILE A 185 -3.50 -13.85 -12.26
C ILE A 185 -2.95 -13.45 -13.62
N GLU A 186 -3.78 -12.79 -14.41
CA GLU A 186 -3.36 -12.10 -15.62
C GLU A 186 -3.28 -10.60 -15.32
N ILE A 187 -2.10 -10.00 -15.49
CA ILE A 187 -1.85 -8.59 -15.17
C ILE A 187 -1.71 -7.81 -16.47
N LEU A 188 -2.55 -6.80 -16.67
CA LEU A 188 -2.63 -6.06 -17.92
C LEU A 188 -2.46 -4.57 -17.67
N ASN A 189 -1.45 -3.97 -18.31
CA ASN A 189 -1.32 -2.53 -18.34
C ASN A 189 -2.37 -1.94 -19.28
N HIS A 190 -3.52 -1.59 -18.72
CA HIS A 190 -4.71 -1.18 -19.47
C HIS A 190 -5.53 -0.22 -18.63
N GLN A 191 -5.92 0.91 -19.23
CA GLN A 191 -6.88 1.82 -18.63
C GLN A 191 -8.28 1.44 -19.12
N LEU A 192 -9.20 1.17 -18.20
CA LEU A 192 -10.60 1.02 -18.56
C LEU A 192 -11.12 2.39 -19.04
N GLN A 193 -11.65 2.43 -20.26
CA GLN A 193 -12.15 3.64 -20.90
C GLN A 193 -13.52 3.38 -21.54
N SER A 194 -14.34 4.42 -21.65
CA SER A 194 -15.59 4.38 -22.41
C SER A 194 -15.32 3.99 -23.87
N GLY A 195 -15.87 2.86 -24.32
CA GLY A 195 -15.68 2.32 -25.68
C GLY A 195 -14.47 1.38 -25.88
N GLY A 196 -13.58 1.22 -24.89
CA GLY A 196 -12.49 0.23 -24.95
C GLY A 196 -12.97 -1.20 -24.68
N VAL A 197 -12.36 -2.21 -25.30
CA VAL A 197 -12.68 -3.63 -25.03
C VAL A 197 -11.64 -4.19 -24.08
N LEU A 198 -12.07 -4.96 -23.07
CA LEU A 198 -11.11 -5.70 -22.25
C LEU A 198 -10.31 -6.68 -23.12
N PRO A 199 -9.00 -6.82 -22.92
CA PRO A 199 -8.16 -7.69 -23.73
C PRO A 199 -8.63 -9.16 -23.75
N THR A 200 -9.41 -9.58 -22.74
CA THR A 200 -9.87 -10.96 -22.57
C THR A 200 -11.40 -11.08 -22.60
N CYS A 201 -11.91 -11.87 -23.55
CA CYS A 201 -13.34 -12.09 -23.79
C CYS A 201 -14.05 -13.05 -22.82
N THR A 202 -13.60 -13.22 -21.57
CA THR A 202 -14.25 -14.17 -20.65
C THR A 202 -15.16 -13.46 -19.66
N PRO A 203 -16.45 -13.83 -19.56
CA PRO A 203 -17.31 -13.36 -18.50
C PRO A 203 -16.75 -13.71 -17.11
N VAL A 204 -16.85 -12.76 -16.18
CA VAL A 204 -16.39 -12.85 -14.79
C VAL A 204 -17.56 -12.88 -13.81
N ASP A 205 -17.33 -13.47 -12.66
CA ASP A 205 -18.32 -13.63 -11.59
C ASP A 205 -18.45 -12.37 -10.74
N PHE A 206 -17.38 -11.59 -10.61
CA PHE A 206 -17.44 -10.28 -9.97
C PHE A 206 -16.34 -9.33 -10.48
N ILE A 207 -16.57 -8.05 -10.26
CA ILE A 207 -15.61 -6.95 -10.43
C ILE A 207 -15.31 -6.40 -9.04
N VAL A 208 -14.06 -6.07 -8.79
CA VAL A 208 -13.63 -5.37 -7.57
C VAL A 208 -12.76 -4.18 -7.94
N SER A 209 -12.86 -3.09 -7.19
CA SER A 209 -12.00 -1.93 -7.38
C SER A 209 -11.94 -1.10 -6.10
N ASN A 210 -10.75 -0.60 -5.78
CA ASN A 210 -10.57 0.63 -5.02
C ASN A 210 -10.15 1.72 -6.02
N PRO A 211 -11.10 2.35 -6.74
CA PRO A 211 -10.79 3.34 -7.76
C PRO A 211 -10.39 4.68 -7.10
N PRO A 212 -9.73 5.58 -7.85
CA PRO A 212 -9.61 6.96 -7.40
C PRO A 212 -11.01 7.58 -7.26
N TYR A 213 -11.28 8.18 -6.11
CA TYR A 213 -12.60 8.73 -5.77
C TYR A 213 -12.56 10.14 -5.18
N ILE A 214 -11.39 10.80 -5.11
CA ILE A 214 -11.28 12.15 -4.55
C ILE A 214 -11.70 13.19 -5.61
N PRO A 215 -12.66 14.08 -5.31
CA PRO A 215 -13.03 15.17 -6.21
C PRO A 215 -11.85 16.08 -6.59
N SER A 216 -11.81 16.53 -7.84
CA SER A 216 -10.71 17.35 -8.37
C SER A 216 -10.45 18.65 -7.59
N ASP A 217 -11.49 19.27 -7.01
CA ASP A 217 -11.36 20.48 -6.19
C ASP A 217 -10.85 20.19 -4.76
N GLU A 218 -11.02 18.96 -4.27
CA GLU A 218 -10.49 18.51 -2.99
C GLU A 218 -8.99 18.14 -3.05
N MET A 219 -8.47 17.87 -4.25
CA MET A 219 -7.07 17.53 -4.46
C MET A 219 -6.11 18.61 -3.91
N GLU A 220 -6.50 19.89 -3.89
CA GLU A 220 -5.69 20.98 -3.33
C GLU A 220 -5.58 20.93 -1.79
N PHE A 221 -6.47 20.21 -1.10
CA PHE A 221 -6.47 20.12 0.36
C PHE A 221 -5.85 18.83 0.90
N LEU A 222 -5.38 17.93 0.01
CA LEU A 222 -4.66 16.73 0.44
C LEU A 222 -3.42 17.09 1.25
N ASP A 223 -3.11 16.22 2.22
CA ASP A 223 -1.90 16.30 3.00
C ASP A 223 -0.67 16.41 2.07
N PRO A 224 0.25 17.35 2.34
CA PRO A 224 1.45 17.52 1.51
C PRO A 224 2.25 16.23 1.32
N ASP A 225 2.32 15.38 2.33
CA ASP A 225 3.05 14.12 2.27
C ASP A 225 2.44 13.19 1.21
N ILE A 226 1.10 13.12 1.14
CA ILE A 226 0.38 12.36 0.12
C ILE A 226 0.68 12.93 -1.27
N LYS A 227 0.61 14.26 -1.42
CA LYS A 227 0.85 14.92 -2.72
C LYS A 227 2.25 14.74 -3.26
N HIS A 228 3.24 14.69 -2.37
CA HIS A 228 4.65 14.64 -2.76
C HIS A 228 5.13 13.22 -3.08
N HIS A 229 4.47 12.19 -2.52
CA HIS A 229 5.01 10.82 -2.55
C HIS A 229 4.09 9.76 -3.16
N GLU A 230 2.78 9.98 -3.21
CA GLU A 230 1.83 9.02 -3.81
C GLU A 230 1.39 9.42 -5.23
N ASP A 231 0.90 8.46 -6.02
CA ASP A 231 0.36 8.71 -7.36
C ASP A 231 -0.95 9.48 -7.27
N LEU A 232 -0.92 10.77 -7.61
CA LEU A 232 -2.12 11.61 -7.66
C LEU A 232 -3.20 11.08 -8.60
N LEU A 233 -2.82 10.35 -9.66
CA LEU A 233 -3.78 9.73 -10.58
C LEU A 233 -4.48 8.51 -9.97
N ALA A 234 -3.92 7.94 -8.90
CA ALA A 234 -4.55 6.90 -8.10
C ALA A 234 -5.51 7.48 -7.04
N LEU A 235 -5.60 8.82 -6.93
CA LEU A 235 -6.47 9.51 -5.98
C LEU A 235 -7.60 10.29 -6.67
N GLU A 236 -7.30 11.03 -7.74
CA GLU A 236 -8.25 11.93 -8.41
C GLU A 236 -9.34 11.19 -9.19
N GLY A 237 -10.59 11.28 -8.70
CA GLY A 237 -11.77 10.64 -9.28
C GLY A 237 -12.58 11.55 -10.23
N GLY A 238 -12.01 12.69 -10.64
CA GLY A 238 -12.69 13.68 -11.48
C GLY A 238 -13.53 14.70 -10.70
N PRO A 239 -14.37 15.51 -11.37
CA PRO A 239 -15.05 16.65 -10.74
C PRO A 239 -15.90 16.33 -9.51
N ASP A 240 -16.45 15.12 -9.44
CA ASP A 240 -17.27 14.65 -8.32
C ASP A 240 -16.82 13.28 -7.78
N GLY A 241 -15.58 12.87 -8.08
CA GLY A 241 -15.01 11.62 -7.57
C GLY A 241 -15.55 10.33 -8.21
N LEU A 242 -16.43 10.41 -9.22
CA LEU A 242 -17.13 9.24 -9.76
C LEU A 242 -16.69 8.82 -11.17
N ASP A 243 -15.69 9.44 -11.79
CA ASP A 243 -15.36 9.19 -13.21
C ASP A 243 -14.96 7.73 -13.48
N VAL A 244 -14.03 7.18 -12.71
CA VAL A 244 -13.61 5.77 -12.87
C VAL A 244 -14.74 4.82 -12.50
N ILE A 245 -15.52 5.15 -11.46
CA ILE A 245 -16.67 4.35 -11.03
C ILE A 245 -17.71 4.27 -12.15
N ARG A 246 -18.06 5.39 -12.79
CA ARG A 246 -18.97 5.42 -13.93
C ARG A 246 -18.48 4.56 -15.08
N VAL A 247 -17.18 4.56 -15.37
CA VAL A 247 -16.61 3.70 -16.40
C VAL A 247 -16.79 2.23 -16.03
N ILE A 248 -16.50 1.84 -14.78
CA ILE A 248 -16.70 0.47 -14.29
C ILE A 248 -18.16 0.04 -14.43
N LEU A 249 -19.11 0.87 -13.95
CA LEU A 249 -20.54 0.57 -14.02
C LEU A 249 -21.00 0.36 -15.46
N ASN A 250 -20.64 1.27 -16.38
CA ASN A 250 -21.01 1.18 -17.80
C ASN A 250 -20.41 -0.05 -18.47
N LYS A 251 -19.17 -0.40 -18.12
CA LYS A 251 -18.44 -1.52 -18.73
C LYS A 251 -18.80 -2.88 -18.15
N SER A 252 -19.35 -2.92 -16.93
CA SER A 252 -19.71 -4.16 -16.25
C SER A 252 -20.56 -5.10 -17.11
N ARG A 253 -21.52 -4.59 -17.91
CA ARG A 253 -22.38 -5.41 -18.77
C ARG A 253 -21.64 -6.20 -19.84
N GLU A 254 -20.46 -5.76 -20.24
CA GLU A 254 -19.69 -6.40 -21.32
C GLU A 254 -19.02 -7.70 -20.84
N PHE A 255 -18.78 -7.85 -19.54
CA PHE A 255 -18.03 -8.99 -19.01
C PHE A 255 -18.53 -9.52 -17.66
N LEU A 256 -19.45 -8.88 -16.96
CA LEU A 256 -20.04 -9.45 -15.76
C LEU A 256 -21.11 -10.47 -16.14
N LYS A 257 -21.06 -11.67 -15.54
CA LYS A 257 -22.10 -12.69 -15.73
C LYS A 257 -23.43 -12.20 -15.14
N PRO A 258 -24.58 -12.67 -15.66
CA PRO A 258 -25.86 -12.48 -14.99
C PRO A 258 -25.79 -12.97 -13.54
N GLY A 259 -26.20 -12.11 -12.59
CA GLY A 259 -26.12 -12.38 -11.15
C GLY A 259 -24.71 -12.20 -10.54
N GLY A 260 -23.75 -11.69 -11.29
CA GLY A 260 -22.44 -11.28 -10.77
C GLY A 260 -22.51 -10.02 -9.92
N PHE A 261 -21.40 -9.70 -9.25
CA PHE A 261 -21.31 -8.58 -8.31
C PHE A 261 -20.28 -7.54 -8.73
N ILE A 262 -20.50 -6.28 -8.35
CA ILE A 262 -19.50 -5.22 -8.40
C ILE A 262 -19.25 -4.77 -6.96
N TRP A 263 -17.99 -4.81 -6.55
CA TRP A 263 -17.52 -4.40 -5.24
C TRP A 263 -16.64 -3.17 -5.40
N LEU A 264 -17.03 -2.05 -4.79
CA LEU A 264 -16.31 -0.78 -4.89
C LEU A 264 -16.03 -0.26 -3.50
N GLU A 265 -14.77 0.11 -3.24
CA GLU A 265 -14.46 1.09 -2.20
C GLU A 265 -14.77 2.48 -2.76
N VAL A 266 -15.44 3.31 -1.97
CA VAL A 266 -15.89 4.65 -2.38
C VAL A 266 -15.89 5.57 -1.18
N ASP A 267 -15.84 6.88 -1.43
CA ASP A 267 -16.12 7.86 -0.38
C ASP A 267 -17.53 7.67 0.22
N SER A 268 -17.66 7.99 1.50
CA SER A 268 -18.92 7.88 2.25
C SER A 268 -20.09 8.64 1.59
N SER A 269 -19.82 9.76 0.93
CA SER A 269 -20.82 10.57 0.22
C SER A 269 -21.32 9.93 -1.08
N HIS A 270 -20.58 8.98 -1.66
CA HIS A 270 -20.89 8.37 -2.95
C HIS A 270 -22.01 7.33 -2.89
N ALA A 271 -22.27 6.73 -1.73
CA ALA A 271 -23.22 5.61 -1.63
C ALA A 271 -24.62 5.98 -2.14
N GLU A 272 -25.16 7.13 -1.73
CA GLU A 272 -26.49 7.58 -2.17
C GLU A 272 -26.48 8.02 -3.64
N LEU A 273 -25.40 8.65 -4.11
CA LEU A 273 -25.23 9.03 -5.51
C LEU A 273 -25.24 7.81 -6.43
N LEU A 274 -24.52 6.75 -6.04
CA LEU A 274 -24.46 5.50 -6.81
C LEU A 274 -25.79 4.79 -6.85
N LYS A 275 -26.53 4.78 -5.74
CA LYS A 275 -27.90 4.26 -5.72
C LYS A 275 -28.79 5.01 -6.72
N ILE A 276 -28.75 6.34 -6.72
CA ILE A 276 -29.50 7.17 -7.67
C ILE A 276 -29.09 6.89 -9.12
N ILE A 277 -27.79 6.76 -9.41
CA ILE A 277 -27.27 6.47 -10.76
C ILE A 277 -27.82 5.13 -11.25
N VAL A 278 -27.68 4.07 -10.45
CA VAL A 278 -28.10 2.71 -10.80
C VAL A 278 -29.62 2.63 -10.97
N GLU A 279 -30.41 3.29 -10.12
CA GLU A 279 -31.87 3.29 -10.21
C GLU A 279 -32.40 4.06 -11.45
N LYS A 280 -31.73 5.16 -11.83
CA LYS A 280 -32.13 5.99 -12.98
C LYS A 280 -31.68 5.39 -14.31
N GLU A 281 -30.48 4.82 -14.36
CA GLU A 281 -29.88 4.30 -15.60
C GLU A 281 -30.17 2.81 -15.77
N ARG A 282 -31.41 2.48 -16.13
CA ARG A 282 -31.82 1.09 -16.42
C ARG A 282 -30.98 0.42 -17.52
N SER A 283 -30.30 1.20 -18.37
CA SER A 283 -29.34 0.70 -19.36
C SER A 283 -28.10 0.07 -18.73
N LEU A 284 -27.83 0.25 -17.44
CA LEU A 284 -26.75 -0.43 -16.74
C LEU A 284 -27.09 -1.87 -16.38
N ASP A 285 -28.38 -2.23 -16.26
CA ASP A 285 -28.82 -3.58 -15.83
C ASP A 285 -28.17 -4.01 -14.49
N LEU A 286 -28.05 -3.05 -13.58
CA LEU A 286 -27.50 -3.22 -12.24
C LEU A 286 -28.57 -2.92 -11.19
N GLU A 287 -28.40 -3.50 -10.01
CA GLU A 287 -29.21 -3.23 -8.82
C GLU A 287 -28.27 -2.81 -7.69
N PHE A 288 -28.57 -1.69 -7.02
CA PHE A 288 -27.84 -1.29 -5.83
C PHE A 288 -28.27 -2.18 -4.66
N ILE A 289 -27.37 -3.05 -4.19
CA ILE A 289 -27.69 -4.01 -3.13
C ILE A 289 -27.55 -3.39 -1.75
N LYS A 290 -26.36 -2.85 -1.43
CA LYS A 290 -26.03 -2.37 -0.08
C LYS A 290 -24.72 -1.56 -0.08
N SER A 291 -24.64 -0.57 0.82
CA SER A 291 -23.38 0.03 1.29
C SER A 291 -23.03 -0.47 2.69
N TYR A 292 -21.75 -0.54 2.97
CA TYR A 292 -21.19 -0.85 4.29
C TYR A 292 -20.33 0.35 4.68
N ASN A 293 -20.46 0.80 5.92
CA ASN A 293 -19.58 1.82 6.47
C ASN A 293 -18.40 1.11 7.14
N ASP A 294 -17.20 1.68 6.96
CA ASP A 294 -15.99 1.27 7.67
C ASP A 294 -16.20 1.29 9.20
N PHE A 295 -15.56 0.37 9.93
CA PHE A 295 -15.55 0.34 11.39
C PHE A 295 -15.06 1.64 12.04
N ARG A 296 -14.36 2.51 11.31
CA ARG A 296 -13.90 3.83 11.79
C ARG A 296 -14.96 4.94 11.77
N ASN A 297 -16.26 4.63 11.75
CA ASN A 297 -17.37 5.60 11.93
C ASN A 297 -17.15 6.57 13.12
N LEU A 298 -16.33 7.61 12.92
CA LEU A 298 -16.15 8.78 13.77
C LEU A 298 -16.90 9.95 13.13
#